data_AF-A0A377N8S7-F1
#
_entry.id   AF-A0A377N8S7-F1
#
_cell.length_a   1.000
_cell.length_b   1.000
_cell.length_c   1.000
_cell.angle_alpha   90.00
_cell.angle_beta   90.00
_cell.angle_gamma   90.00
#
_symmetry.space_group_name_H-M   'P 1'
#
loop_
_entity.id
_entity.type
_entity.pdbx_description
1 polymer ?
#
loop_
_entity_poly.entity_id
_entity_poly.type
_entity_poly.pdbx_seq_one_letter_code
_entity_poly.pdbx_strand_id
1 'polypeptide(L)'
;MALLLDQLTVDNAEHRDTLLQRHLRPTPRILQGQALRGLATSAIDISDGLISDLKHVLTASGCGARIDLDALPLSEALLGSVRGRSGAEMGADRRRRL
;
A
#
# COMPACT_ATOMS: atom_id res chain seq x y z
N MET A 1 8.02 -9.06 1.15
CA MET A 1 8.79 -10.32 1.09
C MET A 1 10.11 -10.19 0.33
N ALA A 2 10.20 -9.45 -0.78
CA ALA A 2 11.42 -9.39 -1.62
C ALA A 2 12.75 -9.12 -0.87
N LEU A 3 12.75 -8.20 0.10
CA LEU A 3 13.93 -7.91 0.94
C LEU A 3 14.37 -9.07 1.85
N LEU A 4 13.42 -9.86 2.35
CA LEU A 4 13.72 -11.01 3.22
C LEU A 4 14.08 -12.27 2.43
N LEU A 5 13.71 -12.31 1.15
CA LEU A 5 13.99 -13.40 0.24
C LEU A 5 15.26 -13.15 -0.60
N ASP A 6 16.03 -12.11 -0.28
CA ASP A 6 17.20 -11.64 -1.03
C ASP A 6 16.92 -11.38 -2.54
N GLN A 7 15.67 -11.05 -2.86
CA GLN A 7 15.24 -10.69 -4.22
C GLN A 7 15.31 -9.19 -4.50
N LEU A 8 15.57 -8.39 -3.46
CA LEU A 8 15.79 -6.96 -3.55
C LEU A 8 16.86 -6.57 -2.54
N THR A 9 17.89 -5.86 -3.00
CA THR A 9 18.92 -5.24 -2.17
C THR A 9 18.59 -3.77 -1.95
N VAL A 10 18.77 -3.30 -0.71
CA VAL A 10 18.58 -1.90 -0.34
C VAL A 10 19.89 -1.41 0.29
N ASP A 11 20.59 -0.57 -0.47
CA ASP A 11 21.94 -0.10 -0.12
C ASP A 11 21.95 0.86 1.06
N ASN A 12 20.88 1.66 1.21
CA ASN A 12 20.72 2.56 2.35
C ASN A 12 20.31 1.76 3.59
N ALA A 13 21.19 1.69 4.58
CA ALA A 13 20.97 0.94 5.81
C ALA A 13 19.75 1.42 6.62
N GLU A 14 19.49 2.73 6.66
CA GLU A 14 18.35 3.32 7.37
C GLU A 14 17.01 2.99 6.69
N HIS A 15 16.98 3.07 5.35
CA HIS A 15 15.81 2.64 4.57
C HIS A 15 15.55 1.15 4.78
N ARG A 16 16.61 0.33 4.74
CA ARG A 16 16.52 -1.12 4.97
C ARG A 16 15.96 -1.43 6.36
N ASP A 17 16.47 -0.80 7.42
CA ASP A 17 15.95 -1.00 8.78
C ASP A 17 14.49 -0.57 8.89
N THR A 18 14.14 0.61 8.36
CA THR A 18 12.76 1.10 8.34
C THR A 18 11.81 0.11 7.67
N LEU A 19 12.16 -0.41 6.49
CA LEU A 19 11.34 -1.37 5.75
C LEU A 19 11.23 -2.71 6.48
N LEU A 20 12.31 -3.20 7.10
CA LEU A 20 12.30 -4.42 7.90
C LEU A 20 11.47 -4.29 9.17
N GLN A 21 11.63 -3.20 9.92
CA GLN A 21 10.84 -2.92 11.13
C GLN A 21 9.34 -2.90 10.82
N ARG A 22 8.92 -2.21 9.75
CA ARG A 22 7.50 -2.16 9.36
C ARG A 22 6.92 -3.52 8.99
N HIS A 23 7.73 -4.44 8.48
CA HIS A 23 7.29 -5.78 8.11
C HIS A 23 7.31 -6.75 9.30
N LEU A 24 8.38 -6.77 10.09
CA LEU A 24 8.56 -7.70 11.20
C LEU A 24 7.82 -7.27 12.47
N ARG A 25 7.57 -5.96 12.62
CA ARG A 25 6.94 -5.35 13.80
C ARG A 25 5.95 -4.26 13.38
N PRO A 26 4.88 -4.60 12.64
CA PRO A 26 3.89 -3.62 12.22
C PRO A 26 3.21 -2.99 13.45
N THR A 27 3.02 -1.66 13.42
CA THR A 27 2.27 -0.96 14.46
C THR A 27 0.77 -0.95 14.10
N PRO A 28 -0.11 -1.56 14.90
CA PRO A 28 -1.54 -1.58 14.62
C PRO A 28 -2.15 -0.16 14.75
N ARG A 29 -3.09 0.17 13.87
CA ARG A 29 -3.72 1.51 13.77
C ARG A 29 -5.00 1.63 14.62
N ILE A 30 -4.91 1.24 15.89
CA ILE A 30 -6.08 1.12 16.78
C ILE A 30 -6.79 2.46 16.99
N LEU A 31 -6.03 3.52 17.34
CA LEU A 31 -6.61 4.84 17.59
C LEU A 31 -7.26 5.43 16.33
N GLN A 32 -6.65 5.21 15.16
CA GLN A 32 -7.22 5.64 13.88
C GLN A 32 -8.52 4.87 13.59
N GLY A 33 -8.54 3.55 13.80
CA GLY A 33 -9.76 2.76 13.64
C GLY A 33 -10.89 3.22 14.57
N GLN A 34 -10.56 3.56 15.83
CA GLN A 34 -11.53 4.12 16.77
C GLN A 34 -12.05 5.49 16.34
N ALA A 35 -11.18 6.34 15.79
CA ALA A 35 -11.52 7.68 15.30
C ALA A 35 -12.38 7.66 14.04
N LEU A 36 -12.32 6.60 13.23
CA LEU A 36 -13.16 6.45 12.03
C LEU A 36 -14.63 6.12 12.36
N ARG A 37 -14.95 5.72 13.60
CA ARG A 37 -16.32 5.39 14.01
C ARG A 37 -17.24 6.61 13.85
N GLY A 38 -18.32 6.44 13.10
CA GLY A 38 -19.27 7.52 12.78
C GLY A 38 -18.82 8.46 11.67
N LEU A 39 -17.60 8.30 11.13
CA LEU A 39 -17.10 9.09 9.99
C LEU A 39 -17.02 8.26 8.70
N ALA A 40 -16.49 7.04 8.79
CA ALA A 40 -16.37 6.14 7.64
C ALA A 40 -17.62 5.26 7.47
N THR A 41 -18.08 5.09 6.22
CA THR A 41 -19.15 4.14 5.89
C THR A 41 -18.66 2.69 5.86
N SER A 42 -17.36 2.49 5.64
CA SER A 42 -16.69 1.18 5.60
C SER A 42 -15.20 1.37 5.88
N ALA A 43 -14.55 0.35 6.47
CA ALA A 43 -13.11 0.34 6.71
C ALA A 43 -12.59 -1.11 6.70
N ILE A 44 -11.35 -1.29 6.27
CA ILE A 44 -10.62 -2.57 6.31
C ILE A 44 -9.14 -2.28 6.55
N ASP A 45 -8.45 -3.16 7.27
CA ASP A 45 -6.99 -3.17 7.31
C ASP A 45 -6.42 -3.84 6.05
N ILE A 46 -5.12 -3.64 5.79
CA ILE A 46 -4.45 -4.18 4.61
C ILE A 46 -3.42 -5.21 5.05
N SER A 47 -3.57 -6.45 4.63
CA SER A 47 -2.65 -7.56 4.94
C SER A 47 -2.06 -8.17 3.68
N ASP A 48 -2.91 -8.48 2.69
CA ASP A 48 -2.54 -9.29 1.52
C ASP A 48 -2.37 -8.41 0.27
N GLY A 49 -2.63 -7.11 0.43
CA GLY A 49 -2.39 -6.07 -0.56
C GLY A 49 -3.66 -5.29 -0.87
N LEU A 50 -3.48 -4.00 -1.19
CA LEU A 50 -4.55 -3.03 -1.36
C LEU A 50 -5.69 -3.53 -2.28
N ILE A 51 -5.36 -4.12 -3.42
CA ILE A 51 -6.37 -4.57 -4.39
C ILE A 51 -7.17 -5.77 -3.87
N SER A 52 -6.52 -6.69 -3.17
CA SER A 52 -7.16 -7.88 -2.61
C SER A 52 -8.15 -7.47 -1.51
N ASP A 53 -7.69 -6.66 -0.56
CA ASP A 53 -8.50 -6.27 0.60
C ASP A 53 -9.62 -5.30 0.22
N LEU A 54 -9.36 -4.37 -0.72
CA LEU A 54 -10.39 -3.47 -1.23
C LEU A 54 -11.54 -4.24 -1.89
N LYS A 55 -11.26 -5.36 -2.56
CA LYS A 55 -12.29 -6.20 -3.19
C LYS A 55 -13.32 -6.69 -2.15
N HIS A 56 -12.91 -6.98 -0.92
CA HIS A 56 -13.84 -7.39 0.14
C HIS A 56 -14.84 -6.27 0.48
N VAL A 57 -14.35 -5.04 0.65
CA VAL A 57 -15.21 -3.86 0.90
C VAL A 57 -16.17 -3.61 -0.25
N LEU A 58 -15.67 -3.64 -1.49
CA LEU A 58 -16.47 -3.42 -2.71
C LEU A 58 -17.56 -4.46 -2.88
N THR A 59 -17.23 -5.74 -2.68
CA THR A 59 -18.19 -6.85 -2.77
C THR A 59 -19.28 -6.70 -1.72
N ALA A 60 -18.92 -6.44 -0.45
CA ALA A 60 -19.88 -6.26 0.63
C ALA A 60 -20.75 -5.01 0.45
N SER A 61 -20.24 -3.98 -0.22
CA SER A 61 -20.92 -2.70 -0.44
C SER A 61 -21.71 -2.63 -1.75
N GLY A 62 -21.57 -3.62 -2.64
CA GLY A 62 -22.24 -3.65 -3.94
C GLY A 62 -21.82 -2.51 -4.89
N CYS A 63 -20.58 -2.04 -4.77
CA CYS A 63 -20.07 -0.92 -5.57
C CYS A 63 -18.67 -1.19 -6.15
N GLY A 64 -18.17 -0.28 -6.98
CA GLY A 64 -16.80 -0.31 -7.52
C GLY A 64 -15.96 0.87 -6.99
N ALA A 65 -14.66 0.84 -7.24
CA ALA A 65 -13.74 1.92 -6.84
C ALA A 65 -12.97 2.51 -8.02
N ARG A 66 -12.57 3.78 -7.86
CA ARG A 66 -11.52 4.42 -8.66
C ARG A 66 -10.39 4.81 -7.70
N ILE A 67 -9.20 4.31 -7.97
CA ILE A 67 -7.99 4.63 -7.20
C ILE A 67 -7.17 5.62 -8.02
N ASP A 68 -6.79 6.73 -7.41
CA ASP A 68 -5.76 7.62 -7.93
C ASP A 68 -4.39 7.11 -7.45
N LEU A 69 -3.56 6.68 -8.40
CA LEU A 69 -2.26 6.08 -8.07
C LEU A 69 -1.24 7.12 -7.61
N ASP A 70 -1.37 8.36 -8.09
CA ASP A 70 -0.45 9.46 -7.73
C ASP A 70 -0.70 9.93 -6.29
N ALA A 71 -1.89 9.66 -5.75
CA ALA A 71 -2.27 9.95 -4.37
C ALA A 71 -1.87 8.84 -3.37
N LEU A 72 -1.26 7.74 -3.81
CA LEU A 72 -0.86 6.67 -2.90
C LEU A 72 0.29 7.14 -1.98
N PRO A 73 0.16 6.97 -0.66
CA PRO A 73 1.21 7.38 0.28
C PRO A 73 2.38 6.41 0.22
N LEU A 74 3.44 6.78 -0.50
CA LEU A 74 4.68 6.04 -0.57
C LEU A 74 5.69 6.62 0.43
N SER A 75 6.27 5.77 1.28
CA SER A 75 7.31 6.21 2.23
C SER A 75 8.60 6.58 1.51
N GLU A 76 9.35 7.56 2.02
CA GLU A 76 10.68 7.92 1.52
C GLU A 76 11.61 6.71 1.45
N ALA A 77 11.60 5.85 2.47
CA ALA A 77 12.38 4.63 2.49
C ALA A 77 12.07 3.69 1.31
N LEU A 78 10.81 3.64 0.85
CA LEU A 78 10.43 2.87 -0.34
C LEU A 78 10.94 3.58 -1.60
N LEU A 79 10.60 4.85 -1.79
CA LEU A 79 10.98 5.62 -2.98
C LEU A 79 12.50 5.68 -3.20
N GLY A 80 13.28 5.83 -2.12
CA GLY A 80 14.75 5.83 -2.17
C GLY A 80 15.39 4.46 -2.31
N SER A 81 14.60 3.38 -2.24
CA SER A 81 15.07 1.98 -2.32
C SER A 81 14.69 1.29 -3.62
N VAL A 82 13.61 1.73 -4.27
CA VAL A 82 13.19 1.19 -5.56
C VAL A 82 13.71 2.12 -6.66
N ARG A 83 14.82 1.75 -7.31
CA ARG A 83 15.16 2.38 -8.59
C ARG A 83 14.15 1.89 -9.61
N GLY A 84 13.21 2.76 -9.99
CA GLY A 84 12.22 2.42 -10.99
C GLY A 84 12.88 1.98 -12.30
N ARG A 85 12.35 0.93 -12.92
CA ARG A 85 12.00 1.13 -14.34
C ARG A 85 11.05 2.32 -14.32
N SER A 86 11.51 3.44 -14.85
CA SER A 86 10.79 4.71 -14.91
C SER A 86 9.30 4.50 -15.12
N GLY A 87 8.47 5.15 -14.29
CA GLY A 87 7.00 5.19 -14.41
C GLY A 87 6.47 5.85 -15.70
N ALA A 88 7.26 5.87 -16.78
CA ALA A 88 6.92 6.45 -18.07
C ALA A 88 6.16 5.48 -19.01
N GLU A 89 6.01 4.19 -18.68
CA GLU A 89 5.27 3.23 -19.51
C GLU A 89 3.85 2.88 -19.03
N MET A 90 3.38 3.46 -17.92
CA MET A 90 1.96 3.36 -17.50
C MET A 90 1.13 4.60 -17.85
N GLY A 91 1.63 5.44 -18.76
CA GLY A 91 0.96 6.67 -19.20
C GLY A 91 -0.02 6.51 -20.37
N ALA A 92 -0.20 5.31 -20.90
CA ALA A 92 -1.16 5.07 -21.99
C ALA A 92 -2.02 3.85 -21.67
N ASP A 93 -3.31 4.11 -21.47
CA ASP A 93 -4.39 3.13 -21.35
C ASP A 93 -4.59 2.49 -19.94
N ARG A 94 -5.62 2.97 -19.21
CA ARG A 94 -6.75 2.15 -18.71
C ARG A 94 -7.53 2.83 -17.59
N ARG A 95 -8.72 3.32 -17.94
CA ARG A 95 -9.85 3.43 -17.02
C ARG A 95 -10.29 2.01 -16.61
N ARG A 96 -9.54 1.31 -15.76
CA ARG A 96 -10.02 0.07 -15.15
C ARG A 96 -10.87 0.42 -13.94
N ARG A 97 -12.19 0.40 -14.15
CA ARG A 97 -13.16 0.21 -13.07
C ARG A 97 -12.86 -1.16 -12.44
N LEU A 98 -12.63 -1.18 -11.12
CA LEU A 98 -12.65 -2.39 -10.30
C LEU A 98 -14.01 -2.49 -9.62
#